data_AF-A0A965CLT0-F1
#
_entry.id   AF-A0A965CLT0-F1
#
_cell.length_a   1.000
_cell.length_b   1.000
_cell.length_c   1.000
_cell.angle_alpha   90.00
_cell.angle_beta   90.00
_cell.angle_gamma   90.00
#
_symmetry.space_group_name_H-M   'P 1'
#
loop_
_entity.id
_entity.type
_entity.pdbx_description
1 polymer ?
#
loop_
_entity_poly.entity_id
_entity_poly.type
_entity_poly.pdbx_seq_one_letter_code
_entity_poly.pdbx_strand_id
1 'polypeptide(L)' 'MPDRLGHPLEKPLFDQLTLIGVGLIGSSLARVARRQNLAKTIIAIDSSEEARKK' A
#
# COMPACT_ATOMS: atom_id res chain seq x y z
N MET A 1 -15.93 4.26 8.58
CA MET A 1 -15.45 5.29 9.53
C MET A 1 -14.51 6.20 8.75
N PRO A 2 -14.50 7.53 8.96
CA PRO A 2 -13.37 8.32 8.48
C PRO A 2 -12.13 7.76 9.16
N ASP A 3 -11.20 7.25 8.36
CA ASP A 3 -10.00 6.61 8.89
C ASP A 3 -9.26 7.63 9.74
N ARG A 4 -8.95 7.29 11.01
CA ARG A 4 -8.31 8.17 12.01
C ARG A 4 -6.84 8.50 11.68
N LEU A 5 -6.47 8.42 10.41
CA LEU A 5 -5.09 8.53 9.91
C LEU A 5 -4.73 9.97 9.50
N GLY A 6 -5.69 10.90 9.54
CA GLY A 6 -5.47 12.29 9.15
C GLY A 6 -5.39 12.47 7.63
N HIS A 7 -4.93 13.66 7.22
CA HIS A 7 -4.70 14.00 5.82
C HIS A 7 -3.47 13.28 5.27
N PRO A 8 -3.42 12.98 3.95
CA PRO A 8 -2.23 12.44 3.30
C PRO A 8 -1.00 13.31 3.54
N LEU A 9 0.17 12.68 3.60
CA LEU A 9 1.43 13.40 3.79
C LEU A 9 1.74 14.28 2.58
N GLU A 10 2.26 15.49 2.81
CA GLU A 10 2.69 16.37 1.72
C GLU A 10 3.88 15.77 0.94
N LYS A 11 4.75 15.03 1.62
CA LYS A 11 5.89 14.33 1.03
C LYS A 11 5.94 12.88 1.52
N PRO A 12 6.22 11.92 0.64
CA PRO A 12 6.34 10.52 1.04
C PRO A 12 7.55 10.28 1.94
N LEU A 13 7.36 9.42 2.94
CA LEU A 13 8.41 9.05 3.90
C LEU A 13 9.43 8.10 3.29
N PHE A 14 8.97 7.25 2.37
CA PHE A 14 9.79 6.23 1.74
C PHE A 14 9.85 6.45 0.23
N ASP A 15 11.01 6.24 -0.38
CA ASP A 15 11.10 6.21 -1.83
C ASP A 15 10.45 4.94 -2.40
N GLN A 16 10.58 3.81 -1.71
CA GLN A 16 10.02 2.53 -2.13
C GLN A 16 9.50 1.73 -0.95
N LEU A 17 8.32 1.14 -1.12
CA LEU A 17 7.67 0.21 -0.19
C LEU A 17 7.39 -1.10 -0.94
N THR A 18 7.99 -2.19 -0.49
CA THR A 18 7.69 -3.54 -1.01
C THR A 18 6.78 -4.28 -0.04
N LEU A 19 5.65 -4.76 -0.55
CA LEU A 19 4.67 -5.57 0.18
C LEU A 19 4.76 -7.01 -0.33
N ILE A 20 5.12 -7.93 0.57
CA ILE A 20 5.23 -9.37 0.29
C ILE A 20 3.98 -10.06 0.84
N GLY A 21 3.18 -10.61 -0.06
CA GLY A 21 1.82 -11.07 0.21
C GLY A 21 0.81 -9.94 0.00
N VAL A 22 -0.01 -10.03 -1.05
CA VAL A 22 -1.05 -9.05 -1.39
C VAL A 22 -2.46 -9.64 -1.45
N GLY A 23 -2.75 -10.54 -0.50
CA GLY A 23 -4.11 -10.90 -0.11
C GLY A 23 -4.85 -9.75 0.60
N LEU A 24 -5.80 -10.07 1.49
CA LEU A 24 -6.65 -9.05 2.15
C LEU A 24 -5.86 -7.96 2.89
N ILE A 25 -4.84 -8.35 3.67
CA ILE A 25 -4.08 -7.40 4.49
C ILE A 25 -3.12 -6.58 3.62
N GLY A 26 -2.32 -7.23 2.78
CA GLY A 26 -1.35 -6.56 1.92
C GLY A 26 -2.00 -5.57 0.95
N SER A 27 -3.13 -5.95 0.34
CA SER A 27 -3.90 -5.03 -0.52
C SER A 27 -4.50 -3.86 0.26
N SER A 28 -4.95 -4.08 1.50
CA SER A 28 -5.41 -2.99 2.37
C SER A 28 -4.28 -2.01 2.72
N LEU A 29 -3.10 -2.52 3.04
CA LEU A 29 -1.91 -1.70 3.29
C LEU A 29 -1.49 -0.94 2.03
N ALA A 30 -1.45 -1.59 0.86
CA ALA A 30 -1.14 -0.94 -0.41
C ALA A 30 -2.09 0.23 -0.69
N ARG A 31 -3.39 0.01 -0.45
CA ARG A 31 -4.44 1.04 -0.61
C ARG A 31 -4.24 2.21 0.34
N VAL A 32 -3.98 1.96 1.62
CA VAL A 32 -3.74 3.03 2.61
C VAL A 32 -2.44 3.75 2.32
N ALA A 33 -1.36 3.04 2.00
CA ALA A 33 -0.06 3.64 1.68
C ALA A 33 -0.14 4.58 0.47
N ARG A 34 -0.89 4.19 -0.57
CA ARG A 34 -1.16 5.06 -1.72
C ARG A 34 -1.98 6.27 -1.32
N ARG A 35 -3.09 6.06 -0.59
CA ARG A 35 -4.01 7.15 -0.20
C ARG A 35 -3.33 8.16 0.72
N GLN A 36 -2.48 7.71 1.63
CA GLN A 36 -1.79 8.56 2.62
C GLN A 36 -0.42 9.08 2.12
N ASN A 37 -0.08 8.86 0.85
CA ASN A 37 1.20 9.26 0.26
C ASN A 37 2.42 8.78 1.07
N LEU A 38 2.41 7.52 1.53
CA LEU A 38 3.48 7.00 2.39
C LEU A 38 4.77 6.71 1.62
N ALA A 39 4.67 6.31 0.35
CA ALA A 39 5.81 5.94 -0.48
C ALA A 39 5.66 6.42 -1.94
N LYS A 40 6.77 6.79 -2.58
CA LYS A 40 6.76 7.15 -4.02
C LYS A 40 6.44 5.95 -4.90
N THR A 41 7.05 4.81 -4.61
CA THR A 41 6.84 3.55 -5.33
C THR A 41 6.32 2.48 -4.38
N ILE A 42 5.26 1.77 -4.78
CA ILE A 42 4.73 0.62 -4.04
C ILE A 42 4.85 -0.61 -4.93
N ILE A 43 5.65 -1.58 -4.50
CA ILE A 43 5.82 -2.88 -5.16
C ILE A 43 4.97 -3.91 -4.42
N ALA A 44 4.05 -4.54 -5.14
CA ALA A 44 3.20 -5.61 -4.64
C ALA A 44 3.69 -6.94 -5.20
N ILE A 45 4.11 -7.87 -4.34
CA ILE A 45 4.46 -9.23 -4.75
C ILE A 45 3.64 -10.24 -3.96
N ASP A 46 3.24 -11.31 -4.62
CA ASP A 46 2.62 -12.47 -4.00
C ASP A 46 3.07 -13.71 -4.77
N SER A 47 3.09 -14.88 -4.13
CA SER A 47 3.31 -16.14 -4.83
C SER A 47 2.10 -16.53 -5.69
N SER A 48 0.89 -16.18 -5.26
CA SER A 48 -0.34 -16.43 -6.00
C SER A 48 -0.51 -15.45 -7.16
N GLU A 49 -0.62 -15.99 -8.38
CA GLU A 49 -0.91 -15.17 -9.56
C GLU A 49 -2.29 -14.50 -9.47
N GLU A 50 -3.27 -15.18 -8.90
CA GLU A 50 -4.62 -14.62 -8.69
C GLU A 50 -4.55 -13.39 -7.78
N ALA A 51 -3.78 -13.46 -6.70
CA ALA A 51 -3.62 -12.34 -5.77
C ALA A 51 -2.92 -11.14 -6.42
N ARG A 52 -2.00 -11.37 -7.37
CA ARG A 52 -1.31 -10.30 -8.11
C ARG A 52 -2.18 -9.61 -9.18
N LYS A 53 -3.20 -10.31 -9.70
CA LYS A 53 -4.06 -9.80 -10.80
C LYS A 53 -5.32 -9.07 -10.34
N LYS A 54 -5.61 -9.08 -9.04
CA LYS A 54 -6.72 -8.33 -8.43
C LYS A 54 -6.40 -6.85 -8.31
#